data_AF-A0A957GN43-F1
#
_entry.id   AF-A0A957GN43-F1
#
_cell.length_a   1.000
_cell.length_b   1.000
_cell.length_c   1.000
_cell.angle_alpha   90.00
_cell.angle_beta   90.00
_cell.angle_gamma   90.00
#
_symmetry.space_group_name_H-M   'P 1'
#
loop_
_entity.id
_entity.type
_entity.pdbx_description
1 polymer ?
#
loop_
_entity_poly.entity_id
_entity_poly.type
_entity_poly.pdbx_seq_one_letter_code
_entity_poly.pdbx_strand_id
1 'polypeptide(L)'
;MQFRKENGFPYLQFDSLTLPRLQHAIFTRQGGISPAPFDSLNLSVSVADSKDNVYANRRRAYGLFGRDTATAVHAHLVHGNQVSIVTSADYGTWPLGDAII
;
A
#
# COMPACT_ATOMS: atom_id res chain seq x y z
N MET A 1 11.70 15.33 -0.85
CA MET A 1 10.99 14.20 -0.22
C MET A 1 10.87 14.53 1.25
N GLN A 2 9.67 14.55 1.80
CA GLN A 2 9.38 14.91 3.18
C GLN A 2 8.83 13.73 3.96
N PHE A 3 9.27 13.59 5.19
CA PHE A 3 8.68 12.68 6.15
C PHE A 3 7.45 13.34 6.79
N ARG A 4 6.33 12.63 6.81
CA ARG A 4 5.05 13.09 7.36
C ARG A 4 4.55 12.10 8.41
N LYS A 5 3.70 12.60 9.31
CA LYS A 5 2.96 11.79 10.28
C LYS A 5 1.51 12.24 10.29
N GLU A 6 0.59 11.30 10.11
CA GLU A 6 -0.84 11.52 10.27
C GLU A 6 -1.32 10.62 11.40
N ASN A 7 -1.89 11.19 12.47
CA ASN A 7 -2.29 10.44 13.67
C ASN A 7 -1.19 9.51 14.22
N GLY A 8 0.08 9.95 14.12
CA GLY A 8 1.25 9.17 14.53
C GLY A 8 1.73 8.11 13.53
N PHE A 9 1.00 7.86 12.44
CA PHE A 9 1.37 6.92 11.38
C PHE A 9 2.38 7.55 10.40
N PRO A 10 3.62 7.02 10.30
CA PRO A 10 4.68 7.63 9.52
C PRO A 10 4.67 7.22 8.04
N TYR A 11 4.83 8.19 7.15
CA TYR A 11 4.96 7.97 5.70
C TYR A 11 5.81 9.06 5.06
N LEU A 12 6.28 8.84 3.83
CA LEU A 12 7.02 9.83 3.07
C LEU A 12 6.20 10.30 1.85
N GLN A 13 6.46 11.52 1.40
CA GLN A 13 5.93 12.07 0.16
C GLN A 13 7.01 12.77 -0.66
N PHE A 14 6.93 12.64 -1.98
CA PHE A 14 7.67 13.51 -2.90
C PHE A 14 7.00 14.87 -3.01
N ASP A 15 7.77 15.95 -2.83
CA ASP A 15 7.28 17.32 -2.92
C ASP A 15 6.76 17.63 -4.33
N SER A 16 7.44 17.10 -5.35
CA SER A 16 7.07 17.22 -6.77
C SER A 16 5.74 16.57 -7.14
N LEU A 17 5.16 15.73 -6.27
CA LEU A 17 3.87 15.07 -6.47
C LEU A 17 2.78 15.66 -5.57
N THR A 18 3.02 16.81 -4.93
CA THR A 18 2.00 17.51 -4.13
C THR A 18 1.07 18.27 -5.07
N LEU A 19 0.05 17.59 -5.59
CA LEU A 19 -0.90 18.13 -6.56
C LEU A 19 -2.34 18.07 -6.01
N PRO A 20 -3.24 19.02 -6.33
CA PRO A 20 -4.57 19.10 -5.72
C PRO A 20 -5.47 17.86 -5.87
N ARG A 21 -5.22 17.02 -6.89
CA ARG A 21 -6.03 15.83 -7.20
C ARG A 21 -5.25 14.51 -7.07
N LEU A 22 -4.05 14.56 -6.47
CA LEU A 22 -3.21 13.39 -6.26
C LEU A 22 -2.99 13.18 -4.76
N GLN A 23 -3.32 11.99 -4.29
CA GLN A 23 -2.92 11.49 -2.99
C GLN A 23 -1.89 10.38 -3.19
N HIS A 24 -0.72 10.50 -2.56
CA HIS A 24 0.34 9.48 -2.61
C HIS A 24 1.01 9.34 -1.25
N ALA A 25 1.59 8.17 -0.99
CA ALA A 25 2.48 7.94 0.13
C ALA A 25 3.49 6.85 -0.23
N ILE A 26 4.68 6.99 0.34
CA ILE A 26 5.71 5.96 0.37
C ILE A 26 5.76 5.47 1.83
N PHE A 27 5.30 4.26 2.06
CA PHE A 27 5.21 3.71 3.42
C PHE A 27 6.58 3.20 3.91
N THR A 28 6.80 3.33 5.21
CA THR A 28 7.98 2.77 5.90
C THR A 28 7.65 1.40 6.50
N ARG A 29 8.61 0.74 7.17
CA ARG A 29 8.32 -0.44 8.00
C ARG A 29 7.66 -0.13 9.34
N GLN A 30 7.49 1.14 9.71
CA GLN A 30 6.94 1.56 11.01
C GLN A 30 5.41 1.71 10.98
N GLY A 31 4.77 1.52 12.14
CA GLY A 31 3.34 1.82 12.33
C GLY A 31 2.38 0.65 12.09
N GLY A 32 2.87 -0.58 11.92
CA GLY A 32 2.03 -1.76 11.80
C GLY A 32 2.04 -2.66 13.04
N ILE A 33 1.49 -3.88 12.91
CA ILE A 33 1.40 -4.88 13.99
C ILE A 33 2.07 -6.21 13.68
N SER A 34 2.68 -6.36 12.51
CA SER A 34 3.37 -7.60 12.17
C SER A 34 4.53 -7.83 13.15
N PRO A 35 4.72 -9.04 13.67
CA PRO A 35 5.87 -9.38 14.52
C PRO A 35 7.11 -9.70 13.67
N ALA A 36 8.25 -9.93 14.33
CA ALA A 36 9.46 -10.43 13.71
C ALA A 36 9.19 -11.72 12.91
N PRO A 37 9.78 -11.86 11.70
CA PRO A 37 10.74 -10.96 11.05
C PRO A 37 10.12 -9.80 10.24
N PHE A 38 8.81 -9.63 10.31
CA PHE A 38 8.02 -8.72 9.49
C PHE A 38 7.72 -7.37 10.17
N ASP A 39 8.35 -7.09 11.32
CA ASP A 39 8.08 -5.87 12.10
C ASP A 39 8.16 -4.60 11.25
N SER A 40 7.21 -3.68 11.27
CA SER A 40 5.90 -3.69 11.91
C SER A 40 4.78 -3.59 10.87
N LEU A 41 5.01 -2.90 9.75
CA LEU A 41 4.05 -2.63 8.68
C LEU A 41 4.34 -3.48 7.43
N ASN A 42 4.15 -4.79 7.52
CA ASN A 42 4.15 -5.64 6.32
C ASN A 42 2.80 -5.52 5.57
N LEU A 43 2.86 -5.24 4.27
CA LEU A 43 1.70 -5.13 3.38
C LEU A 43 1.58 -6.31 2.41
N SER A 44 2.53 -7.26 2.44
CA SER A 44 2.59 -8.39 1.53
C SER A 44 1.95 -9.65 2.13
N VAL A 45 1.07 -10.30 1.35
CA VAL A 45 0.54 -11.65 1.66
C VAL A 45 1.35 -12.77 1.02
N SER A 46 2.42 -12.46 0.26
CA SER A 46 3.26 -13.46 -0.41
C SER A 46 4.39 -14.00 0.48
N VAL A 47 4.50 -13.51 1.71
CA VAL A 47 5.49 -13.91 2.70
C VAL A 47 4.79 -14.56 3.90
N ALA A 48 5.56 -15.23 4.77
CA ALA A 48 5.04 -16.06 5.86
C ALA A 48 4.47 -15.27 7.08
N ASP A 49 3.96 -14.06 6.88
CA ASP A 49 3.23 -13.32 7.92
C ASP A 49 1.76 -13.77 7.97
N SER A 50 1.09 -13.52 9.10
CA SER A 50 -0.35 -13.74 9.20
C SER A 50 -1.09 -12.78 8.27
N LYS A 51 -2.06 -13.32 7.51
CA LYS A 51 -2.94 -12.51 6.67
C LYS A 51 -3.67 -11.45 7.50
N ASP A 52 -4.08 -11.76 8.73
CA ASP A 52 -4.78 -10.80 9.59
C ASP A 52 -3.91 -9.59 9.93
N ASN A 53 -2.62 -9.81 10.20
CA ASN A 53 -1.65 -8.73 10.42
C ASN A 53 -1.51 -7.87 9.16
N VAL A 54 -1.36 -8.50 8.00
CA VAL A 54 -1.21 -7.82 6.72
C VAL A 54 -2.45 -6.99 6.38
N TYR A 55 -3.65 -7.53 6.54
CA TYR A 55 -4.89 -6.79 6.30
C TYR A 55 -5.10 -5.66 7.30
N ALA A 56 -4.75 -5.84 8.58
CA ALA A 56 -4.77 -4.75 9.56
C ALA A 56 -3.77 -3.63 9.19
N ASN A 57 -2.57 -3.98 8.72
CA ASN A 57 -1.58 -3.02 8.25
C ASN A 57 -2.07 -2.28 7.00
N ARG A 58 -2.67 -2.98 6.03
CA ARG A 58 -3.28 -2.37 4.85
C ARG A 58 -4.41 -1.41 5.22
N ARG A 59 -5.29 -1.77 6.16
CA ARG A 59 -6.34 -0.86 6.66
C ARG A 59 -5.74 0.42 7.23
N ARG A 60 -4.66 0.35 8.00
CA ARG A 60 -3.97 1.55 8.52
C ARG A 60 -3.35 2.39 7.40
N ALA A 61 -2.63 1.75 6.47
CA ALA A 61 -1.95 2.41 5.38
C ALA A 61 -2.95 3.11 4.42
N TYR A 62 -4.02 2.42 4.02
CA TYR A 62 -5.02 2.96 3.08
C TYR A 62 -6.05 3.87 3.76
N GLY A 63 -6.28 3.66 5.05
CA GLY A 63 -7.08 4.57 5.89
C GLY A 63 -6.52 5.99 5.92
N LEU A 64 -5.21 6.18 5.71
CA LEU A 64 -4.59 7.50 5.50
C LEU A 64 -5.28 8.31 4.38
N PHE A 65 -5.85 7.62 3.40
CA PHE A 65 -6.56 8.22 2.26
C PHE A 65 -8.08 8.04 2.35
N GLY A 66 -8.60 7.63 3.52
CA GLY A 66 -10.01 7.31 3.69
C GLY A 66 -10.47 6.11 2.85
N ARG A 67 -9.57 5.16 2.56
CA ARG A 67 -9.83 4.00 1.71
C ARG A 67 -9.83 2.70 2.51
N ASP A 68 -10.73 1.79 2.16
CA ASP A 68 -10.70 0.41 2.61
C ASP A 68 -9.77 -0.43 1.72
N THR A 69 -9.21 -1.50 2.28
CA THR A 69 -8.48 -2.55 1.57
C THR A 69 -9.18 -3.10 0.34
N ALA A 70 -10.50 -3.24 0.37
CA ALA A 70 -11.29 -3.72 -0.75
C ALA A 70 -11.35 -2.72 -1.91
N THR A 71 -10.99 -1.45 -1.69
CA THR A 71 -10.99 -0.40 -2.72
C THR A 71 -9.62 -0.19 -3.37
N ALA A 72 -8.64 -1.01 -3.02
CA ALA A 72 -7.32 -1.01 -3.65
C ALA A 72 -7.22 -2.11 -4.71
N VAL A 73 -6.41 -1.86 -5.74
CA VAL A 73 -5.98 -2.87 -6.71
C VAL A 73 -4.48 -3.12 -6.48
N HIS A 74 -4.08 -4.39 -6.42
CA HIS A 74 -2.71 -4.77 -6.11
C HIS A 74 -2.07 -5.47 -7.32
N ALA A 75 -0.92 -5.00 -7.77
CA ALA A 75 -0.17 -5.77 -8.77
C ALA A 75 0.28 -7.12 -8.18
N HIS A 76 0.00 -8.22 -8.87
CA HIS A 76 0.64 -9.50 -8.62
C HIS A 76 1.97 -9.52 -9.37
N LEU A 77 3.00 -9.02 -8.66
CA LEU A 77 4.35 -8.81 -9.18
C LEU A 77 4.97 -10.12 -9.66
N VAL A 78 5.51 -10.10 -10.88
CA VAL A 78 6.17 -11.25 -11.52
C VAL A 78 7.56 -10.90 -12.06
N HIS A 79 8.08 -9.71 -11.72
CA HIS A 79 9.37 -9.20 -12.20
C HIS A 79 9.45 -9.09 -13.73
N GLY A 80 8.33 -8.79 -14.38
CA GLY A 80 8.23 -8.49 -15.80
C GLY A 80 8.15 -6.99 -16.08
N ASN A 81 7.58 -6.66 -17.24
CA ASN A 81 7.39 -5.30 -17.73
C ASN A 81 5.94 -5.00 -18.13
N GLN A 82 5.00 -5.84 -17.68
CA GLN A 82 3.58 -5.72 -18.02
C GLN A 82 2.92 -4.66 -17.16
N VAL A 83 2.08 -3.85 -17.80
CA VAL A 83 1.26 -2.80 -17.16
C VAL A 83 -0.21 -3.21 -17.28
N SER A 84 -0.91 -3.30 -16.15
CA SER A 84 -2.36 -3.54 -16.14
C SER A 84 -3.11 -2.22 -16.09
N ILE A 85 -4.10 -2.04 -16.98
CA ILE A 85 -5.04 -0.91 -16.93
C ILE A 85 -6.17 -1.30 -15.98
N VAL A 86 -6.39 -0.50 -14.93
CA VAL A 86 -7.36 -0.80 -13.89
C VAL A 86 -8.36 0.33 -13.70
N THR A 87 -9.54 -0.02 -13.24
CA THR A 87 -10.63 0.92 -12.94
C THR A 87 -11.21 0.60 -11.56
N SER A 88 -12.24 1.35 -11.15
CA SER A 88 -13.01 1.00 -9.96
C SER A 88 -13.74 -0.34 -10.06
N ALA A 89 -13.91 -0.91 -11.26
CA ALA A 89 -14.46 -2.26 -11.43
C ALA A 89 -13.51 -3.36 -10.92
N ASP A 90 -12.22 -3.04 -10.81
CA ASP A 90 -11.15 -3.99 -10.46
C ASP A 90 -10.78 -3.94 -8.97
N TYR A 91 -11.52 -3.17 -8.17
CA TYR A 91 -11.33 -3.07 -6.72
C TYR A 91 -11.30 -4.45 -6.05
N GLY A 92 -10.28 -4.68 -5.22
CA GLY A 92 -10.05 -5.95 -4.52
C GLY A 92 -9.34 -7.02 -5.35
N THR A 93 -9.07 -6.76 -6.64
CA THR A 93 -8.38 -7.70 -7.53
C THR A 93 -6.86 -7.54 -7.51
N TRP A 94 -6.20 -8.57 -8.07
CA TRP A 94 -4.75 -8.70 -8.07
C TRP A 94 -4.25 -9.02 -9.49
N PRO A 95 -4.34 -8.08 -10.45
CA PRO A 95 -3.94 -8.34 -11.83
C PRO A 95 -2.44 -8.69 -11.91
N LEU A 96 -2.10 -9.60 -12.83
CA LEU A 96 -0.71 -9.96 -13.12
C LEU A 96 0.01 -8.79 -13.79
N GLY A 97 1.21 -8.47 -13.28
CA GLY A 97 2.06 -7.42 -13.82
C GLY A 97 2.85 -6.71 -12.73
N ASP A 98 3.68 -5.77 -13.15
CA ASP A 98 4.61 -5.05 -12.27
C ASP A 98 4.31 -3.55 -12.21
N ALA A 99 3.26 -3.11 -12.91
CA ALA A 99 2.70 -1.77 -12.83
C ALA A 99 1.19 -1.77 -13.07
N ILE A 100 0.52 -0.78 -12.48
CA ILE A 100 -0.91 -0.50 -12.71
C ILE A 100 -1.07 0.95 -13.14
N ILE A 101 -2.06 1.23 -14.02
CA ILE A 101 -2.48 2.58 -14.42
C ILE A 101 -4.00 2.74 -14.32
#